data_AF-A0A6B4JZ42-F1
#
_entry.id   AF-A0A6B4JZ42-F1
#
_cell.length_a   1.000
_cell.length_b   1.000
_cell.length_c   1.000
_cell.angle_alpha   90.00
_cell.angle_beta   90.00
_cell.angle_gamma   90.00
#
_symmetry.space_group_name_H-M   'P 1'
#
loop_
_entity.id
_entity.type
_entity.pdbx_description
1 polymer ?
#
loop_
_entity_poly.entity_id
_entity_poly.type
_entity_poly.pdbx_seq_one_letter_code
_entity_poly.pdbx_strand_id
1 'polypeptide(L)'
;MLKGTVALAMSGGVDSSVSAYILKERGYDVIGIYMDLWRDEREEYCNKSAPEDARRVAEKLDIPFHVINIEKKFKDSVIDYFIDEYLSGRTPNPCVACNKNIKFEAFFNAAKEFGADFMATGHYCKIEERNGRKVIVKAEDDKKDQTYMMYNLKQYQLERTIMPCGEYKKDYIREIAENIGLDVYNKKDSQEICFIPDNDHGGFIKRNYKSKVSEGNFVDKAGKIIGKHKGIIYYTIGQRKGLGIALGKPAYVIDINPITNEVVIGDEEDIFRTELIAKDVNFIPFNKLEKPMELEAKVRYSAKPSKATIIPLENNKVKVVFQNKQRAITKGQSVVFYDKDMLVGGGIIEEIV
;
A
#
# COMPACT_ATOMS: atom_id res chain seq x y z
N MET A 1 19.69 -5.83 -31.07
CA MET A 1 18.75 -6.90 -30.67
C MET A 1 17.93 -6.38 -29.50
N LEU A 2 16.64 -6.69 -29.45
CA LEU A 2 15.77 -6.33 -28.33
C LEU A 2 16.26 -7.03 -27.05
N LYS A 3 16.18 -6.34 -25.92
CA LYS A 3 16.58 -6.89 -24.60
C LYS A 3 15.57 -7.88 -24.01
N GLY A 4 14.41 -8.03 -24.64
CA GLY A 4 13.28 -8.85 -24.20
C GLY A 4 11.96 -8.08 -24.29
N THR A 5 10.85 -8.77 -24.07
CA THR A 5 9.51 -8.20 -24.05
C THR A 5 9.08 -7.87 -22.63
N VAL A 6 8.52 -6.67 -22.42
CA VAL A 6 8.11 -6.15 -21.11
C VAL A 6 6.63 -5.79 -21.12
N ALA A 7 5.86 -6.45 -20.27
CA ALA A 7 4.47 -6.06 -19.99
C ALA A 7 4.44 -4.95 -18.93
N LEU A 8 3.99 -3.77 -19.29
CA LEU A 8 3.91 -2.60 -18.41
C LEU A 8 2.48 -2.38 -17.92
N ALA A 9 2.30 -2.36 -16.60
CA ALA A 9 1.03 -1.95 -16.00
C ALA A 9 0.82 -0.44 -16.18
N MET A 10 -0.11 -0.06 -17.06
CA MET A 10 -0.44 1.32 -17.36
C MET A 10 -1.72 1.75 -16.63
N SER A 11 -1.62 2.75 -15.75
CA SER A 11 -2.77 3.28 -15.00
C SER A 11 -3.43 4.49 -15.65
N GLY A 12 -2.85 5.02 -16.73
CA GLY A 12 -3.23 6.31 -17.32
C GLY A 12 -2.70 7.52 -16.52
N GLY A 13 -1.76 7.29 -15.60
CA GLY A 13 -1.00 8.33 -14.90
C GLY A 13 0.34 8.64 -15.57
N VAL A 14 0.98 9.74 -15.17
CA VAL A 14 2.27 10.18 -15.74
C VAL A 14 3.38 9.14 -15.52
N ASP A 15 3.41 8.48 -14.36
CA ASP A 15 4.52 7.59 -13.98
C ASP A 15 4.59 6.33 -14.84
N SER A 16 3.45 5.64 -15.03
CA SER A 16 3.41 4.49 -15.94
C SER A 16 3.64 4.90 -17.40
N SER A 17 3.20 6.10 -17.78
CA SER A 17 3.34 6.59 -19.16
C SER A 17 4.80 6.85 -19.51
N VAL A 18 5.53 7.52 -18.63
CA VAL A 18 6.97 7.77 -18.79
C VAL A 18 7.78 6.48 -18.62
N SER A 19 7.32 5.55 -17.79
CA SER A 19 7.94 4.21 -17.71
C SER A 19 7.92 3.49 -19.06
N ALA A 20 6.83 3.60 -19.83
CA ALA A 20 6.74 3.02 -21.18
C ALA A 20 7.80 3.60 -22.11
N TYR A 21 7.92 4.93 -22.12
CA TYR A 21 8.91 5.64 -22.89
C TYR A 21 10.34 5.22 -22.51
N ILE A 22 10.67 5.23 -21.21
CA ILE A 22 12.01 4.84 -20.72
C ILE A 22 12.36 3.41 -21.13
N LEU A 23 11.41 2.47 -21.06
CA LEU A 23 11.65 1.08 -21.46
C LEU A 23 11.91 0.96 -22.97
N LYS A 24 11.14 1.68 -23.80
CA LYS A 24 11.35 1.72 -25.25
C LYS A 24 12.73 2.27 -25.61
N GLU A 25 13.13 3.39 -24.99
CA GLU A 25 14.46 3.98 -25.17
C GLU A 25 15.60 3.05 -24.71
N ARG A 26 15.34 2.20 -23.71
CA ARG A 26 16.30 1.18 -23.24
C ARG A 26 16.42 -0.03 -24.17
N GLY A 27 15.62 -0.11 -25.23
CA GLY A 27 15.65 -1.16 -26.25
C GLY A 27 14.81 -2.40 -25.91
N TYR A 28 13.77 -2.24 -25.09
CA TYR A 28 12.79 -3.30 -24.84
C TYR A 28 11.63 -3.22 -25.82
N ASP A 29 11.01 -4.37 -26.08
CA ASP A 29 9.71 -4.45 -26.71
C ASP A 29 8.64 -4.31 -25.63
N VAL A 30 7.80 -3.27 -25.69
CA VAL A 30 6.92 -2.88 -24.58
C VAL A 30 5.47 -3.14 -24.95
N ILE A 31 4.75 -3.86 -24.09
CA ILE A 31 3.31 -4.08 -24.19
C ILE A 31 2.64 -3.33 -23.04
N GLY A 32 1.79 -2.37 -23.36
CA GLY A 32 0.96 -1.66 -22.39
C GLY A 32 -0.26 -2.49 -21.98
N ILE A 33 -0.49 -2.65 -20.68
CA ILE A 33 -1.67 -3.36 -20.18
C ILE A 33 -2.35 -2.52 -19.11
N TYR A 34 -3.62 -2.21 -19.34
CA TYR A 34 -4.50 -1.59 -18.35
C TYR A 34 -5.29 -2.66 -17.61
N MET A 35 -5.27 -2.61 -16.27
CA MET A 35 -6.12 -3.47 -15.44
C MET A 35 -7.42 -2.73 -15.14
N ASP A 36 -8.52 -3.22 -15.69
CA ASP A 36 -9.84 -2.74 -15.31
C ASP A 36 -10.20 -3.33 -13.94
N LEU A 37 -10.28 -2.45 -12.96
CA LEU A 37 -10.55 -2.79 -11.56
C LEU A 37 -12.03 -2.60 -11.25
N TRP A 38 -12.44 -3.07 -10.07
CA TRP A 38 -13.79 -2.88 -9.58
C TRP A 38 -14.17 -1.39 -9.52
N ARG A 39 -15.41 -1.09 -9.91
CA ARG A 39 -16.01 0.24 -9.88
C ARG A 39 -17.28 0.16 -9.05
N ASP A 40 -17.50 1.13 -8.16
CA ASP A 40 -18.82 1.28 -7.55
C ASP A 40 -19.75 1.79 -8.64
N GLU A 41 -20.75 0.99 -9.04
CA GLU A 41 -21.72 1.35 -10.08
C GLU A 41 -22.48 2.67 -9.77
N ARG A 42 -22.48 3.10 -8.50
CA ARG A 42 -23.13 4.33 -8.03
C ARG A 42 -22.24 5.57 -8.16
N GLU A 43 -20.94 5.43 -8.47
CA GLU A 43 -20.04 6.55 -8.76
C GLU A 43 -19.95 6.78 -10.27
N GLU A 44 -20.90 7.55 -10.80
CA GLU A 44 -21.01 7.89 -12.23
C GLU A 44 -19.80 8.67 -12.80
N TYR A 45 -18.94 9.20 -11.91
CA TYR A 45 -17.96 10.25 -12.21
C TYR A 45 -16.49 9.89 -12.00
N CYS A 46 -16.13 8.79 -11.34
CA CYS A 46 -14.73 8.55 -11.02
C CYS A 46 -14.05 7.60 -12.04
N ASN A 47 -13.00 8.10 -12.71
CA ASN A 47 -12.03 7.35 -13.52
C ASN A 47 -12.37 6.90 -14.96
N LYS A 48 -13.46 7.36 -15.58
CA LYS A 48 -13.78 6.99 -16.99
C LYS A 48 -12.67 7.34 -18.00
N SER A 49 -11.83 8.35 -17.74
CA SER A 49 -10.75 8.74 -18.67
C SER A 49 -9.47 7.94 -18.52
N ALA A 50 -9.24 7.23 -17.40
CA ALA A 50 -7.97 6.54 -17.15
C ALA A 50 -7.58 5.49 -18.22
N PRO A 51 -8.49 4.59 -18.67
CA PRO A 51 -8.15 3.66 -19.75
C PRO A 51 -7.92 4.37 -21.08
N GLU A 52 -8.67 5.45 -21.36
CA GLU A 52 -8.52 6.28 -22.56
C GLU A 52 -7.17 7.02 -22.57
N ASP A 53 -6.76 7.57 -21.43
CA ASP A 53 -5.46 8.22 -21.23
C ASP A 53 -4.33 7.22 -21.48
N ALA A 54 -4.42 6.01 -20.92
CA ALA A 54 -3.45 4.95 -21.13
C ALA A 54 -3.35 4.53 -22.60
N ARG A 55 -4.49 4.42 -23.29
CA ARG A 55 -4.53 4.08 -24.72
C ARG A 55 -3.90 5.16 -25.58
N ARG A 56 -4.24 6.44 -25.36
CA ARG A 56 -3.63 7.57 -26.09
C ARG A 56 -2.12 7.60 -25.94
N VAL A 57 -1.62 7.34 -24.73
CA VAL A 57 -0.17 7.26 -24.48
C VAL A 57 0.43 6.08 -25.26
N ALA A 58 -0.21 4.92 -25.24
CA ALA A 58 0.27 3.74 -25.97
C ALA A 58 0.32 3.97 -27.49
N GLU A 59 -0.72 4.58 -28.06
CA GLU A 59 -0.77 4.99 -29.47
C GLU A 59 0.34 5.99 -29.81
N LYS A 60 0.53 7.01 -28.97
CA LYS A 60 1.57 8.02 -29.19
C LYS A 60 2.98 7.44 -29.11
N LEU A 61 3.18 6.47 -28.21
CA LEU A 61 4.45 5.78 -28.06
C LEU A 61 4.61 4.60 -29.03
N ASP A 62 3.64 4.32 -29.88
CA ASP A 62 3.63 3.19 -30.82
C ASP A 62 3.98 1.87 -30.10
N ILE A 63 3.15 1.49 -29.14
CA ILE A 63 3.23 0.24 -28.39
C ILE A 63 1.88 -0.49 -28.36
N PRO A 64 1.84 -1.84 -28.40
CA PRO A 64 0.61 -2.61 -28.22
C PRO A 64 -0.08 -2.28 -26.90
N PHE A 65 -1.41 -2.24 -26.90
CA PHE A 65 -2.21 -1.92 -25.72
C PHE A 65 -3.35 -2.92 -25.52
N HIS A 66 -3.45 -3.46 -24.31
CA HIS A 66 -4.50 -4.39 -23.92
C HIS A 66 -5.20 -3.94 -22.64
N VAL A 67 -6.47 -4.33 -22.52
CA VAL A 67 -7.26 -4.16 -21.29
C VAL A 67 -7.59 -5.55 -20.76
N ILE A 68 -7.31 -5.79 -19.49
CA ILE A 68 -7.68 -7.03 -18.80
C ILE A 68 -8.65 -6.74 -17.66
N ASN A 69 -9.69 -7.56 -17.52
CA ASN A 69 -10.62 -7.45 -16.41
C ASN A 69 -10.05 -8.16 -15.17
N ILE A 70 -9.80 -7.39 -14.10
CA ILE A 70 -9.30 -7.87 -12.81
C ILE A 70 -10.31 -7.57 -11.69
N GLU A 71 -11.52 -7.13 -12.02
CA GLU A 71 -12.55 -6.67 -11.10
C GLU A 71 -12.83 -7.66 -9.97
N LYS A 72 -13.16 -8.91 -10.31
CA LYS A 72 -13.51 -9.94 -9.33
C LYS A 72 -12.37 -10.15 -8.33
N LYS A 73 -11.15 -10.33 -8.83
CA LYS A 73 -9.98 -10.58 -7.99
C LYS A 73 -9.63 -9.35 -7.15
N PHE A 74 -9.80 -8.14 -7.68
CA PHE A 74 -9.62 -6.91 -6.92
C PHE A 74 -10.62 -6.79 -5.79
N LYS A 75 -11.91 -7.05 -6.07
CA LYS A 75 -12.96 -7.05 -5.05
C LYS A 75 -12.64 -8.04 -3.94
N ASP A 76 -12.42 -9.31 -4.30
CA ASP A 76 -12.21 -10.40 -3.34
C ASP A 76 -10.94 -10.17 -2.47
N SER A 77 -9.84 -9.70 -3.07
CA SER A 77 -8.53 -9.65 -2.39
C SER A 77 -8.11 -8.29 -1.84
N VAL A 78 -8.86 -7.24 -2.17
CA VAL A 78 -8.58 -5.86 -1.72
C VAL A 78 -9.78 -5.25 -1.02
N ILE A 79 -10.96 -5.24 -1.66
CA ILE A 79 -12.15 -4.59 -1.10
C ILE A 79 -12.73 -5.38 0.06
N ASP A 80 -12.95 -6.68 -0.12
CA ASP A 80 -13.55 -7.52 0.92
C ASP A 80 -12.60 -7.63 2.12
N TYR A 81 -11.30 -7.83 1.86
CA TYR A 81 -10.25 -7.72 2.88
C TYR A 81 -10.30 -6.39 3.65
N PHE A 82 -10.43 -5.26 2.92
CA PHE A 82 -10.51 -3.95 3.54
C PHE A 82 -11.73 -3.82 4.46
N ILE A 83 -12.89 -4.25 4.00
CA ILE A 83 -14.14 -4.22 4.76
C ILE A 83 -14.02 -5.10 6.01
N ASP A 84 -13.56 -6.34 5.87
CA ASP A 84 -13.45 -7.32 6.96
C ASP A 84 -12.50 -6.88 8.06
N GLU A 85 -11.38 -6.23 7.70
CA GLU A 85 -10.43 -5.69 8.67
C GLU A 85 -11.04 -4.57 9.52
N TYR A 86 -11.76 -3.63 8.91
CA TYR A 86 -12.46 -2.57 9.65
C TYR A 86 -13.58 -3.11 10.54
N LEU A 87 -14.35 -4.09 10.06
CA LEU A 87 -15.37 -4.77 10.86
C LEU A 87 -14.77 -5.51 12.05
N SER A 88 -13.51 -5.92 11.93
CA SER A 88 -12.75 -6.55 13.02
C SER A 88 -12.00 -5.54 13.89
N GLY A 89 -12.31 -4.24 13.80
CA GLY A 89 -11.67 -3.19 14.60
C GLY A 89 -10.20 -2.93 14.26
N ARG A 90 -9.74 -3.35 13.08
CA ARG A 90 -8.38 -3.15 12.57
C ARG A 90 -8.37 -2.08 11.47
N THR A 91 -7.21 -1.52 11.18
CA THR A 91 -7.04 -0.53 10.11
C THR A 91 -6.10 -1.09 9.05
N PRO A 92 -6.62 -1.64 7.94
CA PRO A 92 -5.82 -2.26 6.88
C PRO A 92 -5.08 -1.23 6.03
N ASN A 93 -4.10 -1.71 5.26
CA ASN A 93 -3.52 -0.98 4.14
C ASN A 93 -3.92 -1.65 2.81
N PRO A 94 -4.93 -1.14 2.09
CA PRO A 94 -5.40 -1.77 0.86
C PRO A 94 -4.38 -1.68 -0.29
N CYS A 95 -3.49 -0.68 -0.28
CA CYS A 95 -2.45 -0.55 -1.30
C CYS A 95 -1.40 -1.67 -1.21
N VAL A 96 -1.03 -2.08 0.01
CA VAL A 96 -0.17 -3.24 0.24
C VAL A 96 -0.82 -4.53 -0.28
N ALA A 97 -2.11 -4.73 0.01
CA ALA A 97 -2.87 -5.88 -0.48
C ALA A 97 -2.99 -5.88 -2.02
N CYS A 98 -3.27 -4.72 -2.62
CA CYS A 98 -3.33 -4.54 -4.07
C CYS A 98 -1.98 -4.86 -4.74
N ASN A 99 -0.85 -4.38 -4.20
CA ASN A 99 0.45 -4.75 -4.74
C ASN A 99 0.66 -6.27 -4.68
N LYS A 100 0.46 -6.87 -3.50
CA LYS A 100 0.65 -8.31 -3.29
C LYS A 100 -0.20 -9.16 -4.24
N ASN A 101 -1.51 -8.92 -4.30
CA ASN A 101 -2.47 -9.83 -4.94
C ASN A 101 -2.79 -9.47 -6.39
N ILE A 102 -2.69 -8.19 -6.74
CA ILE A 102 -3.11 -7.66 -8.04
C ILE A 102 -1.89 -7.32 -8.88
N LYS A 103 -1.12 -6.30 -8.49
CA LYS A 103 -0.06 -5.77 -9.35
C LYS A 103 1.14 -6.69 -9.53
N PHE A 104 1.45 -7.54 -8.55
CA PHE A 104 2.61 -8.44 -8.62
C PHE A 104 2.25 -9.92 -8.71
N GLU A 105 0.96 -10.26 -8.64
CA GLU A 105 0.51 -11.64 -8.76
C GLU A 105 -0.46 -11.82 -9.94
N ALA A 106 -1.62 -11.16 -9.92
CA ALA A 106 -2.56 -11.22 -11.05
C ALA A 106 -1.93 -10.69 -12.35
N PHE A 107 -1.34 -9.49 -12.29
CA PHE A 107 -0.69 -8.86 -13.42
C PHE A 107 0.55 -9.63 -13.88
N PHE A 108 1.34 -10.15 -12.94
CA PHE A 108 2.50 -10.97 -13.27
C PHE A 108 2.13 -12.23 -14.07
N ASN A 109 1.03 -12.89 -13.69
CA ASN A 109 0.54 -14.05 -14.42
C ASN A 109 -0.04 -13.67 -15.78
N ALA A 110 -0.81 -12.58 -15.86
CA ALA A 110 -1.31 -12.05 -17.13
C ALA A 110 -0.16 -11.68 -18.08
N ALA A 111 0.89 -11.01 -17.60
CA ALA A 111 2.07 -10.66 -18.39
C ALA A 111 2.70 -11.86 -19.09
N LYS A 112 2.74 -13.02 -18.44
CA LYS A 112 3.23 -14.28 -19.04
C LYS A 112 2.33 -14.79 -20.15
N GLU A 113 1.02 -14.65 -20.02
CA GLU A 113 0.06 -15.04 -21.06
C GLU A 113 0.22 -14.19 -22.33
N PHE A 114 0.63 -12.93 -22.17
CA PHE A 114 1.03 -12.06 -23.29
C PHE A 114 2.46 -12.32 -23.81
N GLY A 115 3.14 -13.36 -23.32
CA GLY A 115 4.48 -13.75 -23.77
C GLY A 115 5.60 -12.84 -23.29
N ALA A 116 5.38 -12.00 -22.26
CA ALA A 116 6.40 -11.10 -21.77
C ALA A 116 7.47 -11.82 -20.92
N ASP A 117 8.73 -11.46 -21.14
CA ASP A 117 9.87 -11.92 -20.34
C ASP A 117 9.87 -11.28 -18.95
N PHE A 118 9.49 -10.00 -18.91
CA PHE A 118 9.47 -9.14 -17.73
C PHE A 118 8.11 -8.44 -17.56
N MET A 119 7.84 -8.02 -16.33
CA MET A 119 6.79 -7.05 -16.02
C MET A 119 7.41 -5.72 -15.57
N ALA A 120 6.70 -4.62 -15.77
CA ALA A 120 7.09 -3.32 -15.27
C ALA A 120 5.92 -2.56 -14.66
N THR A 121 6.23 -1.65 -13.75
CA THR A 121 5.26 -0.72 -13.16
C THR A 121 5.90 0.64 -12.93
N GLY A 122 5.08 1.69 -12.81
CA GLY A 122 5.56 3.05 -12.48
C GLY A 122 5.83 3.27 -10.99
N HIS A 123 6.23 2.25 -10.22
CA HIS A 123 6.54 2.45 -8.81
C HIS A 123 7.92 3.05 -8.60
N TYR A 124 8.04 3.83 -7.52
CA TYR A 124 9.28 4.43 -7.08
C TYR A 124 9.97 3.52 -6.07
N CYS A 125 10.73 2.57 -6.59
CA CYS A 125 11.74 1.79 -5.87
C CYS A 125 12.73 1.23 -6.88
N LYS A 126 13.92 0.81 -6.43
CA LYS A 126 14.91 0.16 -7.29
C LYS A 126 15.04 -1.31 -6.91
N ILE A 127 15.25 -2.15 -7.91
CA ILE A 127 15.57 -3.57 -7.71
C ILE A 127 17.04 -3.76 -8.07
N GLU A 128 17.82 -4.22 -7.11
CA GLU A 128 19.25 -4.47 -7.25
C GLU A 128 19.55 -5.94 -6.98
N GLU A 129 20.75 -6.38 -7.36
CA GLU A 129 21.26 -7.67 -6.95
C GLU A 129 22.35 -7.47 -5.88
N ARG A 130 22.16 -8.07 -4.71
CA ARG A 130 23.14 -8.06 -3.62
C ARG A 130 23.29 -9.49 -3.11
N ASN A 131 24.51 -10.00 -3.03
CA ASN A 131 24.82 -11.35 -2.56
C ASN A 131 24.04 -12.47 -3.29
N GLY A 132 23.88 -12.33 -4.62
CA GLY A 132 23.17 -13.32 -5.45
C GLY A 132 21.66 -13.38 -5.24
N ARG A 133 21.05 -12.36 -4.62
CA ARG A 133 19.60 -12.22 -4.48
C ARG A 133 19.13 -10.86 -4.94
N LYS A 134 17.89 -10.79 -5.44
CA LYS A 134 17.24 -9.52 -5.72
C LYS A 134 16.80 -8.87 -4.41
N VAL A 135 17.14 -7.59 -4.26
CA VAL A 135 16.74 -6.76 -3.13
C VAL A 135 16.01 -5.53 -3.65
N ILE A 136 15.16 -4.96 -2.80
CA ILE A 136 14.48 -3.70 -3.09
C ILE A 136 15.16 -2.61 -2.28
N VAL A 137 15.52 -1.51 -2.93
CA VAL A 137 16.09 -0.35 -2.27
C VAL A 137 15.27 0.89 -2.58
N LYS A 138 15.43 1.92 -1.75
CA LYS A 138 14.72 3.19 -1.88
C LYS A 138 14.91 3.81 -3.26
N ALA A 139 13.88 4.50 -3.73
CA ALA A 139 13.96 5.28 -4.96
C ALA A 139 14.97 6.43 -4.84
N GLU A 140 15.36 6.99 -5.99
CA GLU A 140 16.12 8.24 -6.04
C GLU A 140 15.37 9.43 -5.39
N ASP A 141 14.03 9.40 -5.43
CA ASP A 141 13.18 10.40 -4.80
C ASP A 141 12.59 9.90 -3.47
N ASP A 142 13.22 10.27 -2.36
CA ASP A 142 12.76 9.93 -1.01
C ASP A 142 11.29 10.33 -0.74
N LYS A 143 10.79 11.41 -1.36
CA LYS A 143 9.41 11.87 -1.15
C LYS A 143 8.39 11.00 -1.88
N LYS A 144 8.83 10.30 -2.92
CA LYS A 144 7.99 9.38 -3.70
C LYS A 144 8.25 7.92 -3.40
N ASP A 145 9.24 7.61 -2.55
CA ASP A 145 9.60 6.24 -2.22
C ASP A 145 8.38 5.36 -1.85
N GLN A 146 8.30 4.21 -2.51
CA GLN A 146 7.20 3.26 -2.40
C GLN A 146 7.64 1.89 -1.88
N THR A 147 8.88 1.75 -1.42
CA THR A 147 9.41 0.47 -0.87
C THR A 147 8.54 -0.11 0.24
N TYR A 148 7.91 0.73 1.06
CA TYR A 148 7.00 0.32 2.12
C TYR A 148 5.86 -0.58 1.61
N MET A 149 5.41 -0.35 0.37
CA MET A 149 4.32 -1.11 -0.23
C MET A 149 4.78 -2.41 -0.91
N MET A 150 6.09 -2.72 -0.86
CA MET A 150 6.72 -3.80 -1.64
C MET A 150 7.30 -4.93 -0.78
N TYR A 151 7.12 -4.89 0.54
CA TYR A 151 7.72 -5.90 1.44
C TYR A 151 7.21 -7.32 1.20
N ASN A 152 6.08 -7.48 0.51
CA ASN A 152 5.46 -8.78 0.20
C ASN A 152 6.02 -9.46 -1.07
N LEU A 153 6.93 -8.80 -1.80
CA LEU A 153 7.43 -9.34 -3.06
C LEU A 153 8.34 -10.54 -2.83
N LYS A 154 8.23 -11.53 -3.72
CA LYS A 154 9.00 -12.77 -3.72
C LYS A 154 10.10 -12.71 -4.77
N GLN A 155 11.16 -13.51 -4.60
CA GLN A 155 12.31 -13.49 -5.51
C GLN A 155 11.93 -13.72 -6.98
N TYR A 156 11.05 -14.68 -7.29
CA TYR A 156 10.62 -14.91 -8.67
C TYR A 156 9.90 -13.71 -9.31
N GLN A 157 9.24 -12.86 -8.50
CA GLN A 157 8.62 -11.62 -8.97
C GLN A 157 9.71 -10.59 -9.22
N LEU A 158 10.63 -10.42 -8.27
CA LEU A 158 11.72 -9.44 -8.33
C LEU A 158 12.67 -9.70 -9.51
N GLU A 159 12.98 -10.96 -9.80
CA GLU A 159 13.82 -11.38 -10.94
C GLU A 159 13.27 -10.93 -12.29
N ARG A 160 11.96 -10.72 -12.38
CA ARG A 160 11.23 -10.39 -13.62
C ARG A 160 10.57 -9.02 -13.57
N THR A 161 10.87 -8.20 -12.57
CA THR A 161 10.24 -6.88 -12.40
C THR A 161 11.21 -5.76 -12.72
N ILE A 162 10.75 -4.76 -13.48
CA ILE A 162 11.48 -3.53 -13.77
C ILE A 162 10.71 -2.33 -13.20
N MET A 163 11.43 -1.39 -12.58
CA MET A 163 10.87 -0.20 -11.94
C MET A 163 11.52 1.09 -12.48
N PRO A 164 11.15 1.54 -13.71
CA PRO A 164 11.87 2.63 -14.36
C PRO A 164 11.87 3.94 -13.55
N CYS A 165 10.75 4.29 -12.92
CA CYS A 165 10.62 5.51 -12.13
C CYS A 165 11.52 5.57 -10.89
N GLY A 166 11.97 4.42 -10.36
CA GLY A 166 12.81 4.37 -9.17
C GLY A 166 14.18 5.04 -9.32
N GLU A 167 14.64 5.24 -10.55
CA GLU A 167 15.93 5.84 -10.88
C GLU A 167 15.88 7.37 -11.03
N TYR A 168 14.69 7.97 -10.97
CA TYR A 168 14.50 9.39 -11.30
C TYR A 168 13.71 10.14 -10.24
N LYS A 169 13.98 11.45 -10.15
CA LYS A 169 13.13 12.38 -9.39
C LYS A 169 11.79 12.58 -10.08
N LYS A 170 10.73 12.78 -9.29
CA LYS A 170 9.37 12.98 -9.83
C LYS A 170 9.29 14.16 -10.80
N ASP A 171 9.99 15.24 -10.49
CA ASP A 171 9.98 16.44 -11.33
C ASP A 171 10.58 16.15 -12.71
N TYR A 172 11.64 15.35 -12.77
CA TYR A 172 12.24 14.90 -14.02
C TYR A 172 11.32 13.96 -14.81
N ILE A 173 10.56 13.08 -14.13
CA ILE A 173 9.53 12.27 -14.79
C ILE A 173 8.47 13.16 -15.46
N ARG A 174 8.04 14.25 -14.81
CA ARG A 174 7.09 15.20 -15.42
C ARG A 174 7.70 15.98 -16.58
N GLU A 175 8.96 16.37 -16.46
CA GLU A 175 9.71 17.02 -17.55
C GLU A 175 9.82 16.12 -18.79
N ILE A 176 10.13 14.84 -18.62
CA ILE A 176 10.12 13.87 -19.72
C ILE A 176 8.73 13.81 -20.37
N ALA A 177 7.68 13.69 -19.56
CA ALA A 177 6.31 13.63 -20.08
C ALA A 177 5.94 14.86 -20.91
N GLU A 178 6.33 16.05 -20.46
CA GLU A 178 6.12 17.31 -21.17
C GLU A 178 6.94 17.38 -22.47
N ASN A 179 8.21 17.01 -22.42
CA ASN A 179 9.12 17.04 -23.57
C ASN A 179 8.70 16.09 -24.70
N ILE A 180 8.17 14.91 -24.36
CA ILE A 180 7.63 13.97 -25.36
C ILE A 180 6.14 14.25 -25.67
N GLY A 181 5.59 15.32 -25.09
CA GLY A 181 4.25 15.85 -25.34
C GLY A 181 3.09 14.96 -24.86
N LEU A 182 3.26 14.20 -23.77
CA LEU A 182 2.16 13.42 -23.20
C LEU A 182 1.16 14.36 -22.50
N ASP A 183 -0.13 14.27 -22.85
CA ASP A 183 -1.18 15.09 -22.22
C ASP A 183 -1.27 14.90 -20.69
N VAL A 184 -0.82 13.75 -20.19
CA VAL A 184 -0.84 13.40 -18.77
C VAL A 184 0.26 14.07 -17.93
N TYR A 185 1.17 14.87 -18.53
CA TYR A 185 2.32 15.48 -17.84
C TYR A 185 1.96 16.28 -16.57
N ASN A 186 0.84 16.99 -16.61
CA ASN A 186 0.32 17.81 -15.51
C ASN A 186 -0.54 16.98 -14.53
N LYS A 187 -1.11 15.85 -14.96
CA LYS A 187 -2.11 15.08 -14.20
C LYS A 187 -1.69 14.85 -12.75
N LYS A 188 -2.60 15.15 -11.81
CA LYS A 188 -2.34 14.99 -10.38
C LYS A 188 -2.12 13.51 -10.04
N ASP A 189 -1.19 13.26 -9.13
CA ASP A 189 -0.93 11.92 -8.64
C ASP A 189 -2.13 11.43 -7.80
N SER A 190 -2.43 10.13 -7.87
CA SER A 190 -3.39 9.51 -6.97
C SER A 190 -2.81 9.49 -5.54
N GLN A 191 -3.44 10.23 -4.62
CA GLN A 191 -3.04 10.28 -3.20
C GLN A 191 -3.98 9.44 -2.32
N GLU A 192 -5.25 9.31 -2.70
CA GLU A 192 -6.27 8.60 -1.92
C GLU A 192 -6.35 7.10 -2.29
N ILE A 193 -7.05 6.32 -1.45
CA ILE A 193 -7.39 4.93 -1.77
C ILE A 193 -8.19 4.92 -3.07
N CYS A 194 -7.75 4.13 -4.06
CA CYS A 194 -8.26 4.25 -5.43
C CYS A 194 -9.77 3.99 -5.60
N PHE A 195 -10.40 3.27 -4.67
CA PHE A 195 -11.84 2.99 -4.65
C PHE A 195 -12.61 3.81 -3.60
N ILE A 196 -11.97 4.80 -2.96
CA ILE A 196 -12.57 5.71 -1.97
C ILE A 196 -12.07 7.15 -2.25
N PRO A 197 -12.49 7.76 -3.38
CA PRO A 197 -11.94 9.04 -3.83
C PRO A 197 -12.33 10.24 -2.94
N ASP A 198 -13.41 10.10 -2.16
CA ASP A 198 -13.92 11.10 -1.22
C ASP A 198 -13.28 11.01 0.18
N ASN A 199 -12.40 10.02 0.40
CA ASN A 199 -11.78 9.69 1.68
C ASN A 199 -12.79 9.33 2.80
N ASP A 200 -14.02 8.96 2.44
CA ASP A 200 -15.06 8.50 3.39
C ASP A 200 -15.08 6.96 3.46
N HIS A 201 -14.06 6.38 4.09
CA HIS A 201 -13.97 4.92 4.23
C HIS A 201 -15.14 4.31 4.99
N GLY A 202 -15.63 4.98 6.04
CA GLY A 202 -16.77 4.50 6.81
C GLY A 202 -18.07 4.53 5.99
N GLY A 203 -18.27 5.56 5.17
CA GLY A 203 -19.35 5.60 4.18
C GLY A 203 -19.22 4.52 3.13
N PHE A 204 -18.03 4.33 2.56
CA PHE A 204 -17.75 3.26 1.60
C PHE A 204 -18.09 1.88 2.15
N ILE A 205 -17.63 1.55 3.37
CA ILE A 205 -17.91 0.28 4.04
C ILE A 205 -19.42 0.13 4.26
N LYS A 206 -20.09 1.16 4.79
CA LYS A 206 -21.54 1.13 5.02
C LYS A 206 -22.36 0.91 3.74
N ARG A 207 -21.90 1.44 2.59
CA ARG A 207 -22.57 1.28 1.28
C ARG A 207 -22.37 -0.11 0.67
N ASN A 208 -21.28 -0.78 1.00
CA ASN A 208 -20.87 -2.05 0.38
C ASN A 208 -21.05 -3.27 1.30
N TYR A 209 -21.18 -3.04 2.61
CA TYR A 209 -21.48 -4.08 3.58
C TYR A 209 -23.00 -4.21 3.79
N LYS A 210 -23.54 -5.42 3.55
CA LYS A 210 -24.98 -5.68 3.58
C LYS A 210 -25.59 -5.60 4.99
N SER A 211 -24.80 -5.84 6.04
CA SER A 211 -25.29 -5.84 7.41
C SER A 211 -25.26 -4.43 8.00
N LYS A 212 -26.12 -4.18 8.99
CA LYS A 212 -26.17 -2.87 9.67
C LYS A 212 -24.89 -2.66 10.48
N VAL A 213 -24.18 -1.58 10.16
CA VAL A 213 -23.18 -0.99 11.06
C VAL A 213 -23.94 -0.42 12.27
N SER A 214 -23.67 -0.97 13.45
CA SER A 214 -24.34 -0.58 14.69
C SER A 214 -23.61 0.53 15.43
N GLU A 215 -24.37 1.46 15.99
CA GLU A 215 -23.85 2.40 16.99
C GLU A 215 -23.35 1.64 18.22
N GLY A 216 -22.36 2.20 18.89
CA GLY A 216 -21.73 1.63 20.08
C GLY A 216 -21.30 2.73 21.05
N ASN A 217 -20.51 2.37 22.05
CA ASN A 217 -20.14 3.29 23.13
C ASN A 217 -18.71 3.78 22.97
N PHE A 218 -18.50 5.07 23.22
CA PHE A 218 -17.19 5.54 23.65
C PHE A 218 -17.03 5.22 25.13
N VAL A 219 -15.91 4.60 25.49
CA VAL A 219 -15.56 4.30 26.88
C VAL A 219 -14.20 4.91 27.23
N ASP A 220 -13.98 5.24 28.50
CA ASP A 220 -12.66 5.60 29.00
C ASP A 220 -11.82 4.37 29.38
N LYS A 221 -10.59 4.59 29.87
CA LYS A 221 -9.68 3.52 30.33
C LYS A 221 -10.23 2.67 31.47
N ALA A 222 -11.21 3.17 32.22
CA ALA A 222 -11.86 2.44 33.31
C ALA A 222 -13.13 1.70 32.83
N GLY A 223 -13.45 1.77 31.54
CA GLY A 223 -14.66 1.19 30.96
C GLY A 223 -15.92 2.03 31.20
N LYS A 224 -15.80 3.26 31.70
CA LYS A 224 -16.96 4.13 31.89
C LYS A 224 -17.42 4.66 30.54
N ILE A 225 -18.71 4.54 30.25
CA ILE A 225 -19.32 5.12 29.06
C ILE A 225 -19.25 6.65 29.13
N ILE A 226 -18.66 7.27 28.10
CA ILE A 226 -18.50 8.73 27.97
C ILE A 226 -19.23 9.31 26.75
N GLY A 227 -19.89 8.48 25.95
CA GLY A 227 -20.68 8.90 24.81
C GLY A 227 -21.05 7.74 23.88
N LYS A 228 -21.69 8.06 22.76
CA LYS A 228 -22.02 7.11 21.69
C LYS A 228 -21.27 7.42 20.42
N HIS A 229 -20.96 6.38 19.66
CA HIS A 229 -20.25 6.47 18.38
C HIS A 229 -21.09 5.91 17.23
N LYS A 230 -20.79 6.32 15.99
CA LYS A 230 -21.57 5.93 14.80
C LYS A 230 -21.30 4.50 14.30
N GLY A 231 -20.28 3.85 14.86
CA GLY A 231 -19.84 2.50 14.53
C GLY A 231 -18.31 2.45 14.48
N ILE A 232 -17.70 1.35 14.89
CA ILE A 232 -16.23 1.22 15.00
C ILE A 232 -15.48 1.52 13.69
N ILE A 233 -16.13 1.29 12.54
CA ILE A 233 -15.56 1.51 11.20
C ILE A 233 -15.20 2.96 10.88
N TYR A 234 -15.64 3.93 11.70
CA TYR A 234 -15.35 5.36 11.53
C TYR A 234 -14.14 5.84 12.34
N TYR A 235 -13.46 4.92 13.03
CA TYR A 235 -12.42 5.25 14.00
C TYR A 235 -11.15 4.45 13.74
N THR A 236 -10.01 5.07 14.04
CA THR A 236 -8.67 4.47 13.95
C THR A 236 -7.84 4.88 15.15
N ILE A 237 -6.92 4.01 15.59
CA ILE A 237 -6.02 4.30 16.70
C ILE A 237 -5.25 5.62 16.46
N GLY A 238 -5.21 6.49 17.47
CA GLY A 238 -4.58 7.81 17.40
C GLY A 238 -5.45 8.90 16.76
N GLN A 239 -6.68 8.60 16.35
CA GLN A 239 -7.63 9.59 15.83
C GLN A 239 -8.07 10.55 16.94
N ARG A 240 -8.02 11.85 16.64
CA ARG A 240 -8.43 12.95 17.52
C ARG A 240 -9.68 13.67 17.04
N LYS A 241 -9.83 13.86 15.72
CA LYS A 241 -10.94 14.60 15.11
C LYS A 241 -12.11 13.66 14.80
N GLY A 242 -13.31 14.22 14.69
CA GLY A 242 -14.49 13.46 14.27
C GLY A 242 -15.09 12.54 15.35
N LEU A 243 -14.67 12.66 16.61
CA LEU A 243 -15.22 11.85 17.70
C LEU A 243 -16.67 12.25 18.06
N GLY A 244 -17.05 13.51 17.86
CA GLY A 244 -18.41 13.99 18.13
C GLY A 244 -18.79 14.07 19.61
N ILE A 245 -17.80 13.98 20.51
CA ILE A 245 -17.96 14.10 21.96
C ILE A 245 -17.16 15.30 22.49
N ALA A 246 -17.72 16.03 23.46
CA ALA A 246 -17.07 17.18 24.09
C ALA A 246 -16.53 16.77 25.47
N LEU A 247 -15.21 16.54 25.55
CA LEU A 247 -14.55 16.09 26.79
C LEU A 247 -13.79 17.21 27.52
N GLY A 248 -13.83 18.45 27.03
CA GLY A 248 -13.11 19.59 27.63
C GLY A 248 -11.58 19.53 27.54
N LYS A 249 -11.02 18.43 26.99
CA LYS A 249 -9.59 18.23 26.73
C LYS A 249 -9.36 17.48 25.41
N PRO A 250 -8.16 17.56 24.80
CA PRO A 250 -7.80 16.69 23.69
C PRO A 250 -7.95 15.22 24.09
N ALA A 251 -8.55 14.42 23.21
CA ALA A 251 -8.79 13.01 23.45
C ALA A 251 -8.51 12.22 22.17
N TYR A 252 -8.04 10.98 22.34
CA TYR A 252 -7.57 10.14 21.27
C TYR A 252 -8.19 8.75 21.38
N VAL A 253 -8.47 8.12 20.24
CA VAL A 253 -8.80 6.69 20.18
C VAL A 253 -7.55 5.89 20.54
N ILE A 254 -7.61 5.12 21.63
CA ILE A 254 -6.48 4.33 22.11
C ILE A 254 -6.66 2.82 21.86
N ASP A 255 -7.90 2.36 21.73
CA ASP A 255 -8.22 0.97 21.39
C ASP A 255 -9.62 0.89 20.75
N ILE A 256 -9.87 -0.20 20.01
CA ILE A 256 -11.17 -0.51 19.39
C ILE A 256 -11.48 -1.97 19.70
N ASN A 257 -12.60 -2.20 20.40
CA ASN A 257 -13.07 -3.55 20.71
C ASN A 257 -14.28 -3.90 19.83
N PRO A 258 -14.10 -4.76 18.80
CA PRO A 258 -15.19 -5.16 17.93
C PRO A 258 -16.19 -6.12 18.60
N ILE A 259 -15.79 -6.83 19.66
CA ILE A 259 -16.64 -7.80 20.36
C ILE A 259 -17.69 -7.07 21.21
N THR A 260 -17.27 -6.03 21.94
CA THR A 260 -18.18 -5.21 22.77
C THR A 260 -18.75 -4.00 22.00
N ASN A 261 -18.29 -3.77 20.77
CA ASN A 261 -18.62 -2.59 19.95
C ASN A 261 -18.32 -1.29 20.70
N GLU A 262 -17.10 -1.20 21.23
CA GLU A 262 -16.61 -0.07 22.03
C GLU A 262 -15.38 0.57 21.39
N VAL A 263 -15.31 1.90 21.50
CA VAL A 263 -14.13 2.69 21.15
C VAL A 263 -13.57 3.29 22.42
N VAL A 264 -12.34 2.90 22.77
CA VAL A 264 -11.69 3.35 24.00
C VAL A 264 -10.99 4.67 23.74
N ILE A 265 -11.26 5.66 24.60
CA ILE A 265 -10.74 7.01 24.51
C ILE A 265 -9.78 7.27 25.68
N GLY A 266 -8.62 7.84 25.36
CA GLY A 266 -7.61 8.22 26.34
C GLY A 266 -6.87 9.50 25.97
N ASP A 267 -5.77 9.72 26.69
CA ASP A 267 -4.90 10.88 26.51
C ASP A 267 -3.81 10.59 25.46
N GLU A 268 -3.05 11.61 25.08
CA GLU A 268 -2.01 11.46 24.05
C GLU A 268 -0.91 10.46 24.43
N GLU A 269 -0.57 10.35 25.70
CA GLU A 269 0.47 9.41 26.16
C GLU A 269 0.03 7.95 25.97
N ASP A 270 -1.28 7.68 26.01
CA ASP A 270 -1.85 6.34 25.94
C ASP A 270 -1.76 5.72 24.54
N ILE A 271 -1.53 6.53 23.49
CA ILE A 271 -1.34 6.02 22.12
C ILE A 271 0.12 5.68 21.80
N PHE A 272 1.04 5.86 22.74
CA PHE A 272 2.45 5.51 22.55
C PHE A 272 2.77 4.10 23.05
N ARG A 273 3.47 3.32 22.21
CA ARG A 273 3.89 1.95 22.52
C ARG A 273 5.31 1.71 22.03
N THR A 274 5.99 0.76 22.65
CA THR A 274 7.37 0.38 22.29
C THR A 274 7.44 -0.98 21.63
N GLU A 275 6.37 -1.77 21.66
CA GLU A 275 6.40 -3.16 21.23
C GLU A 275 5.16 -3.52 20.40
N LEU A 276 5.37 -4.42 19.45
CA LEU A 276 4.30 -5.04 18.68
C LEU A 276 4.69 -6.45 18.26
N ILE A 277 3.71 -7.26 17.88
CA ILE A 277 3.91 -8.53 17.18
C ILE A 277 3.33 -8.39 15.77
N ALA A 278 4.13 -8.77 14.79
CA ALA A 278 3.72 -8.82 13.40
C ALA A 278 3.67 -10.26 12.88
N LYS A 279 2.67 -10.54 12.05
CA LYS A 279 2.47 -11.82 11.36
C LYS A 279 2.65 -11.68 9.86
N ASP A 280 2.54 -12.81 9.16
CA ASP A 280 2.65 -12.89 7.70
C ASP A 280 3.93 -12.22 7.20
N VAL A 281 5.02 -12.47 7.93
CA VAL A 281 6.29 -11.79 7.72
C VAL A 281 6.92 -12.30 6.43
N ASN A 282 7.46 -11.38 5.63
CA ASN A 282 8.28 -11.69 4.47
C ASN A 282 9.62 -10.96 4.57
N PHE A 283 10.69 -11.66 4.21
CA PHE A 283 12.04 -11.11 4.14
C PHE A 283 12.56 -11.18 2.70
N ILE A 284 13.17 -10.11 2.23
CA ILE A 284 13.67 -9.99 0.85
C ILE A 284 15.09 -10.55 0.71
N PRO A 285 16.08 -10.08 1.51
CA PRO A 285 17.48 -10.49 1.32
C PRO A 285 17.78 -11.91 1.84
N PHE A 286 16.87 -12.53 2.59
CA PHE A 286 17.01 -13.89 3.13
C PHE A 286 15.63 -14.54 3.34
N ASN A 287 15.59 -15.87 3.51
CA ASN A 287 14.33 -16.60 3.59
C ASN A 287 13.67 -16.55 4.99
N LYS A 288 14.48 -16.48 6.05
CA LYS A 288 14.01 -16.40 7.43
C LYS A 288 15.01 -15.68 8.33
N LEU A 289 14.49 -15.04 9.37
CA LEU A 289 15.29 -14.44 10.42
C LEU A 289 15.57 -15.49 11.51
N GLU A 290 16.84 -15.86 11.71
CA GLU A 290 17.22 -16.92 12.67
C GLU A 290 17.50 -16.38 14.07
N LYS A 291 17.91 -15.12 14.16
CA LYS A 291 18.34 -14.47 15.41
C LYS A 291 17.84 -13.03 15.43
N PRO A 292 17.74 -12.41 16.63
CA PRO A 292 17.44 -11.00 16.73
C PRO A 292 18.35 -10.14 15.86
N MET A 293 17.78 -9.11 15.22
CA MET A 293 18.50 -8.19 14.34
C MET A 293 18.06 -6.75 14.61
N GLU A 294 19.02 -5.84 14.71
CA GLU A 294 18.74 -4.40 14.81
C GLU A 294 18.53 -3.81 13.42
N LEU A 295 17.38 -3.18 13.21
CA LEU A 295 16.97 -2.56 11.95
C LEU A 295 16.24 -1.23 12.22
N GLU A 296 15.92 -0.50 11.16
CA GLU A 296 14.91 0.54 11.23
C GLU A 296 13.53 -0.03 10.87
N ALA A 297 12.48 0.37 11.59
CA ALA A 297 11.12 -0.07 11.34
C ALA A 297 10.16 1.11 11.14
N LYS A 298 9.22 0.98 10.19
CA LYS A 298 8.12 1.91 9.94
C LYS A 298 6.79 1.23 10.26
N VAL A 299 6.01 1.78 11.19
CA VAL A 299 4.67 1.25 11.57
C VAL A 299 3.52 1.74 10.69
N ARG A 300 3.79 2.69 9.78
CA ARG A 300 2.87 3.20 8.75
C ARG A 300 3.68 3.87 7.64
N TYR A 301 3.07 4.02 6.47
CA TYR A 301 3.74 4.59 5.29
C TYR A 301 4.37 5.97 5.55
N SER A 302 3.62 6.88 6.18
CA SER A 302 4.02 8.27 6.45
C SER A 302 4.90 8.44 7.70
N ALA A 303 5.11 7.39 8.49
CA ALA A 303 5.98 7.48 9.66
C ALA A 303 7.45 7.60 9.23
N LYS A 304 8.25 8.27 10.05
CA LYS A 304 9.71 8.16 9.92
C LYS A 304 10.15 6.78 10.41
N PRO A 305 11.16 6.15 9.79
CA PRO A 305 11.78 4.95 10.34
C PRO A 305 12.29 5.19 11.75
N SER A 306 12.21 4.18 12.61
CA SER A 306 12.75 4.22 13.97
C SER A 306 13.51 2.94 14.27
N LYS A 307 14.63 3.06 15.00
CA LYS A 307 15.46 1.91 15.38
C LYS A 307 14.66 0.92 16.22
N ALA A 308 14.75 -0.35 15.86
CA ALA A 308 14.08 -1.44 16.54
C ALA A 308 14.88 -2.74 16.46
N THR A 309 14.71 -3.60 17.45
CA THR A 309 15.18 -4.98 17.41
C THR A 309 14.04 -5.88 16.93
N ILE A 310 14.27 -6.61 15.84
CA ILE A 310 13.34 -7.59 15.28
C ILE A 310 13.73 -8.96 15.81
N ILE A 311 12.83 -9.59 16.57
CA ILE A 311 13.06 -10.87 17.23
C ILE A 311 12.17 -11.92 16.55
N PRO A 312 12.73 -12.99 15.98
CA PRO A 312 11.93 -14.04 15.37
C PRO A 312 11.09 -14.79 16.42
N LEU A 313 9.85 -15.10 16.05
CA LEU A 313 8.93 -15.95 16.81
C LEU A 313 8.50 -17.15 15.95
N GLU A 314 7.78 -18.10 16.54
CA GLU A 314 7.17 -19.21 15.82
C GLU A 314 6.09 -18.74 14.83
N ASN A 315 5.69 -19.62 13.90
CA ASN A 315 4.56 -19.39 12.98
C ASN A 315 4.70 -18.15 12.08
N ASN A 316 5.92 -17.88 11.61
CA ASN A 316 6.23 -16.75 10.72
C ASN A 316 5.83 -15.38 11.30
N LYS A 317 6.02 -15.22 12.60
CA LYS A 317 5.82 -13.96 13.34
C LYS A 317 7.15 -13.37 13.78
N VAL A 318 7.13 -12.08 14.07
CA VAL A 318 8.24 -11.38 14.74
C VAL A 318 7.71 -10.48 15.83
N LYS A 319 8.46 -10.37 16.93
CA LYS A 319 8.31 -9.30 17.91
C LYS A 319 9.21 -8.14 17.48
N VAL A 320 8.67 -6.94 17.51
CA VAL A 320 9.41 -5.71 17.17
C VAL A 320 9.48 -4.85 18.42
N VAL A 321 10.71 -4.56 18.86
CA VAL A 321 10.98 -3.75 20.06
C VAL A 321 11.66 -2.46 19.64
N PHE A 322 10.96 -1.33 19.72
CA PHE A 322 11.46 -0.02 19.34
C PHE A 322 12.33 0.59 20.45
N GLN A 323 13.43 1.23 20.08
CA GLN A 323 14.28 1.98 21.02
C GLN A 323 13.56 3.21 21.60
N ASN A 324 12.66 3.81 20.82
CA ASN A 324 11.86 4.96 21.21
C ASN A 324 10.36 4.66 21.05
N LYS A 325 9.53 5.28 21.89
CA LYS A 325 8.06 5.17 21.82
C LYS A 325 7.55 5.54 20.41
N GLN A 326 6.71 4.69 19.83
CA GLN A 326 6.03 4.92 18.57
C GLN A 326 4.58 5.35 18.81
N ARG A 327 4.15 6.38 18.07
CA ARG A 327 2.80 6.93 18.17
C ARG A 327 1.80 6.13 17.33
N ALA A 328 0.73 5.64 17.96
CA ALA A 328 -0.43 5.00 17.35
C ALA A 328 -0.06 3.78 16.48
N ILE A 329 0.64 2.81 17.08
CA ILE A 329 0.78 1.48 16.49
C ILE A 329 -0.64 0.91 16.32
N THR A 330 -0.98 0.40 15.13
CA THR A 330 -2.36 0.06 14.77
C THR A 330 -2.42 -1.34 14.18
N LYS A 331 -3.30 -2.20 14.72
CA LYS A 331 -3.53 -3.55 14.20
C LYS A 331 -4.06 -3.49 12.76
N GLY A 332 -3.60 -4.40 11.89
CA GLY A 332 -3.93 -4.45 10.46
C GLY A 332 -3.05 -3.56 9.57
N GLN A 333 -2.33 -2.56 10.13
CA GLN A 333 -1.30 -1.83 9.39
C GLN A 333 -0.06 -2.73 9.18
N SER A 334 0.77 -2.36 8.21
CA SER A 334 2.04 -3.05 8.01
C SER A 334 3.16 -2.42 8.85
N VAL A 335 4.01 -3.26 9.43
CA VAL A 335 5.33 -2.86 9.90
C VAL A 335 6.37 -3.29 8.87
N VAL A 336 7.27 -2.38 8.49
CA VAL A 336 8.25 -2.60 7.42
C VAL A 336 9.65 -2.30 7.93
N PHE A 337 10.60 -3.18 7.63
CA PHE A 337 11.97 -3.18 8.14
C PHE A 337 12.97 -2.75 7.07
N TYR A 338 13.93 -1.94 7.48
CA TYR A 338 14.95 -1.37 6.62
C TYR A 338 16.33 -1.51 7.24
N ASP A 339 17.31 -1.77 6.39
CA ASP A 339 18.73 -1.55 6.67
C ASP A 339 19.20 -0.44 5.73
N LYS A 340 19.30 0.78 6.26
CA LYS A 340 19.59 2.02 5.52
C LYS A 340 18.59 2.27 4.37
N ASP A 341 19.02 2.03 3.14
CA ASP A 341 18.25 2.19 1.91
C ASP A 341 17.54 0.90 1.48
N MET A 342 17.95 -0.25 2.03
CA MET A 342 17.44 -1.56 1.63
C MET A 342 16.20 -1.94 2.43
N LEU A 343 15.15 -2.37 1.72
CA LEU A 343 14.00 -3.02 2.29
C LEU A 343 14.37 -4.45 2.71
N VAL A 344 14.39 -4.70 4.02
CA VAL A 344 14.71 -6.03 4.56
C VAL A 344 13.47 -6.92 4.58
N GLY A 345 12.31 -6.37 4.88
CA GLY A 345 11.09 -7.15 4.96
C GLY A 345 9.95 -6.40 5.65
N GLY A 346 8.93 -7.13 6.06
CA GLY A 346 7.79 -6.56 6.78
C GLY A 346 6.73 -7.60 7.08
N GLY A 347 5.68 -7.17 7.78
CA GLY A 347 4.53 -8.00 8.13
C GLY A 347 3.33 -7.16 8.56
N ILE A 348 2.24 -7.83 8.91
CA ILE A 348 1.00 -7.20 9.36
C ILE A 348 1.01 -7.15 10.89
N ILE A 349 0.78 -5.97 11.47
CA ILE A 349 0.69 -5.78 12.91
C ILE A 349 -0.54 -6.51 13.42
N GLU A 350 -0.33 -7.54 14.24
CA GLU A 350 -1.40 -8.36 14.82
C GLU A 350 -1.71 -7.94 16.25
N GLU A 351 -0.67 -7.70 17.04
CA GLU A 351 -0.77 -7.41 18.47
C GLU A 351 0.10 -6.22 18.85
N ILE A 352 -0.34 -5.49 19.86
CA ILE A 352 0.37 -4.39 20.49
C ILE A 352 0.67 -4.88 21.90
N VAL A 353 1.95 -4.95 22.25
CA VAL A 353 2.43 -5.51 23.52
C VAL A 353 2.67 -4.40 24.53
#